data_AF-A0A845R408-F1
#
_entry.id   AF-A0A845R408-F1
#
_cell.length_a   1.000
_cell.length_b   1.000
_cell.length_c   1.000
_cell.angle_alpha   90.00
_cell.angle_beta   90.00
_cell.angle_gamma   90.00
#
_symmetry.space_group_name_H-M   'P 1'
#
loop_
_entity.id
_entity.type
_entity.pdbx_description
1 polymer ?
#
loop_
_entity_poly.entity_id
_entity_poly.type
_entity_poly.pdbx_seq_one_letter_code
_entity_poly.pdbx_strand_id
1 'polypeptide(L)'
;MAENFEELPAQGPAQESGAPPPLASHSSRGQQRRRQRSVFQYITILFAAALVLLLYTFMMERRQFEQQQQQDKADISDLQQQSVSAVQRLEGLLTENERLKQQVQDLQADQSKLEDNISILEDQTIQLQEQLTQVSQAMDWFWQINEAYARGRNALCKELITSMEAAGLQEHLPRENTTDTDRFSPYDRYMEIRDKIIK
;
A
#
# COMPACT_ATOMS: atom_id res chain seq x y z
N MET A 1 2.02 75.06 53.44
CA MET A 1 3.24 74.24 53.44
C MET A 1 4.34 75.06 52.80
N ALA A 2 5.26 75.55 53.63
CA ALA A 2 6.63 75.89 53.22
C ALA A 2 7.31 74.59 52.73
N GLU A 3 8.35 74.56 51.89
CA GLU A 3 9.62 75.29 51.91
C GLU A 3 10.26 75.30 50.49
N ASN A 4 10.79 76.45 50.05
CA ASN A 4 12.21 76.79 49.75
C ASN A 4 12.82 76.07 48.52
N PHE A 5 13.53 76.71 47.59
CA PHE A 5 14.73 77.56 47.68
C PHE A 5 14.88 78.31 46.32
N GLU A 6 15.07 79.64 46.28
CA GLU A 6 16.30 80.36 45.80
C GLU A 6 16.64 80.11 44.30
N GLU A 7 16.85 81.07 43.40
CA GLU A 7 17.77 82.22 43.44
C GLU A 7 17.56 83.06 42.15
N LEU A 8 17.72 84.39 42.25
CA LEU A 8 17.87 85.38 41.15
C LEU A 8 19.35 85.38 40.65
N PRO A 9 19.84 86.28 39.75
CA PRO A 9 19.28 87.05 38.62
C PRO A 9 20.22 87.00 37.37
N ALA A 10 19.91 87.75 36.31
CA ALA A 10 20.84 88.66 35.56
C ALA A 10 20.19 89.03 34.21
N GLN A 11 19.62 90.23 34.04
CA GLN A 11 20.33 91.43 33.55
C GLN A 11 21.13 91.12 32.27
N GLY A 12 20.71 91.52 31.08
CA GLY A 12 20.28 92.85 30.61
C GLY A 12 21.21 93.25 29.44
N PRO A 13 21.12 94.42 28.80
CA PRO A 13 19.99 95.33 28.56
C PRO A 13 19.72 95.47 27.03
N ALA A 14 18.53 95.84 26.57
CA ALA A 14 18.05 97.21 26.34
C ALA A 14 19.08 98.16 25.69
N GLN A 15 18.74 98.69 24.50
CA GLN A 15 18.50 100.12 24.24
C GLN A 15 18.56 100.39 22.72
N GLU A 16 17.42 100.69 22.12
CA GLU A 16 16.92 102.06 21.89
C GLU A 16 17.71 102.79 20.80
N SER A 17 17.06 103.02 19.67
CA SER A 17 16.59 104.38 19.35
C SER A 17 15.79 104.39 18.07
N GLY A 18 14.68 105.14 18.09
CA GLY A 18 14.16 105.79 16.88
C GLY A 18 12.76 105.36 16.45
N ALA A 19 11.77 106.05 17.00
CA ALA A 19 10.38 106.08 16.57
C ALA A 19 10.20 106.62 15.11
N PRO A 20 9.01 106.45 14.49
CA PRO A 20 8.77 106.41 13.03
C PRO A 20 8.16 107.72 12.45
N PRO A 21 7.40 107.69 11.33
CA PRO A 21 7.71 108.10 9.95
C PRO A 21 7.03 109.47 9.60
N PRO A 22 6.89 109.97 8.33
CA PRO A 22 5.91 109.39 7.40
C PRO A 22 6.10 109.67 5.86
N LEU A 23 5.41 108.86 5.04
CA LEU A 23 4.77 109.16 3.74
C LEU A 23 5.66 109.56 2.53
N ALA A 24 5.43 109.13 1.29
CA ALA A 24 4.48 108.20 0.69
C ALA A 24 4.88 108.00 -0.78
N SER A 25 4.45 106.86 -1.37
CA SER A 25 4.05 106.67 -2.78
C SER A 25 5.10 106.90 -3.90
N HIS A 26 5.21 106.15 -4.99
CA HIS A 26 4.46 105.03 -5.57
C HIS A 26 5.32 104.46 -6.73
N SER A 27 5.02 103.20 -7.08
CA SER A 27 5.33 102.50 -8.33
C SER A 27 6.76 101.90 -8.44
N SER A 28 6.91 100.61 -8.73
CA SER A 28 6.38 99.99 -9.94
C SER A 28 6.10 98.48 -9.81
N ARG A 29 4.94 98.10 -10.37
CA ARG A 29 4.39 96.73 -10.54
C ARG A 29 5.23 95.80 -11.45
N GLY A 30 6.51 96.08 -11.66
CA GLY A 30 7.37 95.37 -12.63
C GLY A 30 8.13 94.16 -12.08
N GLN A 31 8.43 94.12 -10.77
CA GLN A 31 9.32 93.07 -10.22
C GLN A 31 8.61 91.76 -9.85
N GLN A 32 7.29 91.75 -9.68
CA GLN A 32 6.54 90.53 -9.34
C GLN A 32 6.50 89.52 -10.49
N ARG A 33 6.65 89.95 -11.76
CA ARG A 33 6.64 89.05 -12.93
C ARG A 33 7.92 88.21 -13.10
N ARG A 34 9.07 88.65 -12.56
CA ARG A 34 10.33 87.88 -12.63
C ARG A 34 10.44 86.81 -11.53
N ARG A 35 9.97 87.09 -10.30
CA ARG A 35 9.94 86.11 -9.20
C ARG A 35 8.87 85.04 -9.36
N GLN A 36 7.72 85.36 -9.97
CA GLN A 36 6.71 84.34 -10.27
C GLN A 36 7.23 83.32 -11.29
N ARG A 37 7.94 83.75 -12.35
CA ARG A 37 8.54 82.84 -13.32
C ARG A 37 9.55 81.86 -12.71
N SER A 38 10.35 82.28 -11.73
CA SER A 38 11.28 81.38 -11.04
C SER A 38 10.57 80.37 -10.14
N VAL A 39 9.52 80.79 -9.44
CA VAL A 39 8.72 79.86 -8.60
C VAL A 39 7.97 78.86 -9.49
N PHE A 40 7.39 79.31 -10.59
CA PHE A 40 6.81 78.40 -11.59
C PHE A 40 7.86 77.45 -12.18
N GLN A 41 9.10 77.91 -12.42
CA GLN A 41 10.20 77.03 -12.84
C GLN A 41 10.51 75.96 -11.78
N TYR A 42 10.61 76.33 -10.50
CA TYR A 42 10.80 75.34 -9.42
C TYR A 42 9.63 74.36 -9.34
N ILE A 43 8.38 74.82 -9.48
CA ILE A 43 7.19 73.96 -9.51
C ILE A 43 7.22 73.02 -10.72
N THR A 44 7.62 73.49 -11.91
CA THR A 44 7.74 72.64 -13.10
C THR A 44 8.88 71.63 -12.98
N ILE A 45 9.99 71.98 -12.33
CA ILE A 45 11.11 71.07 -12.06
C ILE A 45 10.68 70.02 -11.02
N LEU A 46 9.94 70.41 -9.98
CA LEU A 46 9.36 69.49 -8.99
C LEU A 46 8.35 68.54 -9.63
N PHE A 47 7.49 69.03 -10.51
CA PHE A 47 6.52 68.21 -11.24
C PHE A 47 7.21 67.26 -12.22
N ALA A 48 8.22 67.72 -12.95
CA ALA A 48 9.02 66.88 -13.83
C ALA A 48 9.80 65.82 -13.03
N ALA A 49 10.39 66.18 -11.88
CA ALA A 49 11.08 65.25 -11.00
C ALA A 49 10.13 64.18 -10.43
N ALA A 50 8.90 64.57 -10.03
CA ALA A 50 7.88 63.64 -9.58
C ALA A 50 7.43 62.68 -10.70
N LEU A 51 7.29 63.18 -11.94
CA LEU A 51 6.93 62.39 -13.11
C LEU A 51 8.04 61.41 -13.50
N VAL A 52 9.32 61.82 -13.40
CA VAL A 52 10.49 60.95 -13.58
C VAL A 52 10.58 59.89 -12.49
N LEU A 53 10.30 60.26 -11.23
CA LEU A 53 10.20 59.30 -10.13
C LEU A 53 9.11 58.27 -10.40
N LEU A 54 7.90 58.71 -10.79
CA LEU A 54 6.79 57.83 -11.17
C LEU A 54 7.17 56.90 -12.34
N LEU A 55 7.86 57.41 -13.36
CA LEU A 55 8.35 56.61 -14.49
C LEU A 55 9.40 55.58 -14.06
N TYR A 56 10.28 55.94 -13.13
CA TYR A 56 11.29 55.04 -12.56
C TYR A 56 10.63 53.94 -11.72
N THR A 57 9.66 54.28 -10.87
CA THR A 57 8.87 53.31 -10.10
C THR A 57 8.10 52.38 -11.03
N PHE A 58 7.44 52.93 -12.06
CA PHE A 58 6.66 52.15 -13.02
C PHE A 58 7.53 51.21 -13.88
N MET A 59 8.73 51.63 -14.27
CA MET A 59 9.67 50.73 -14.97
C MET A 59 10.18 49.61 -14.06
N MET A 60 10.42 49.89 -12.79
CA MET A 60 10.84 48.87 -11.82
C MET A 60 9.70 47.88 -11.54
N GLU A 61 8.48 48.38 -11.34
CA GLU A 61 7.28 47.56 -11.13
C GLU A 61 6.96 46.70 -12.34
N ARG A 62 7.03 47.22 -13.57
CA ARG A 62 6.74 46.42 -14.77
C ARG A 62 7.73 45.27 -14.96
N ARG A 63 9.00 45.50 -14.65
CA ARG A 63 10.03 44.45 -14.72
C ARG A 63 9.88 43.43 -13.60
N GLN A 64 9.49 43.87 -12.41
CA GLN A 64 9.15 43.01 -11.29
C GLN A 64 7.88 42.19 -11.58
N PHE A 65 6.84 42.79 -12.18
CA PHE A 65 5.59 42.12 -12.53
C PHE A 65 5.79 41.03 -13.59
N GLU A 66 6.65 41.29 -14.59
CA GLU A 66 7.02 40.28 -15.60
C GLU A 66 7.85 39.14 -14.99
N GLN A 67 8.80 39.45 -14.10
CA GLN A 67 9.59 38.44 -13.39
C GLN A 67 8.75 37.61 -12.42
N GLN A 68 7.81 38.25 -11.73
CA GLN A 68 6.91 37.61 -10.78
C GLN A 68 5.90 36.72 -11.51
N GLN A 69 5.35 37.16 -12.66
CA GLN A 69 4.55 36.28 -13.53
C GLN A 69 5.35 35.12 -14.11
N GLN A 70 6.65 35.30 -14.41
CA GLN A 70 7.51 34.23 -14.89
C GLN A 70 7.84 33.23 -13.79
N GLN A 71 8.08 33.69 -12.56
CA GLN A 71 8.24 32.84 -11.38
C GLN A 71 6.95 32.08 -11.07
N ASP A 72 5.82 32.77 -10.99
CA ASP A 72 4.51 32.13 -10.74
C ASP A 72 4.19 31.08 -11.81
N LYS A 73 4.48 31.34 -13.10
CA LYS A 73 4.30 30.35 -14.17
C LYS A 73 5.26 29.16 -14.06
N ALA A 74 6.51 29.41 -13.68
CA ALA A 74 7.50 28.36 -13.48
C ALA A 74 7.10 27.47 -12.29
N ASP A 75 6.68 28.08 -11.18
CA ASP A 75 6.23 27.39 -9.98
C ASP A 75 4.94 26.60 -10.24
N ILE A 76 3.98 27.17 -10.99
CA ILE A 76 2.77 26.45 -11.40
C ILE A 76 3.11 25.27 -12.31
N SER A 77 4.05 25.44 -13.26
CA SER A 77 4.50 24.36 -14.14
C SER A 77 5.22 23.26 -13.37
N ASP A 78 6.06 23.61 -12.40
CA ASP A 78 6.81 22.66 -11.58
C ASP A 78 5.86 21.91 -10.63
N LEU A 79 4.91 22.61 -9.99
CA LEU A 79 3.83 21.99 -9.21
C LEU A 79 2.97 21.05 -10.06
N GLN A 80 2.64 21.44 -11.30
CA GLN A 80 1.91 20.56 -12.21
C GLN A 80 2.72 19.31 -12.54
N GLN A 81 4.00 19.44 -12.89
CA GLN A 81 4.87 18.28 -13.14
C GLN A 81 5.04 17.38 -11.91
N GLN A 82 5.23 17.97 -10.73
CA GLN A 82 5.31 17.24 -9.47
C GLN A 82 3.99 16.50 -9.18
N SER A 83 2.84 17.14 -9.38
CA SER A 83 1.52 16.53 -9.18
C SER A 83 1.27 15.38 -10.15
N VAL A 84 1.61 15.54 -11.43
CA VAL A 84 1.50 14.47 -12.44
C VAL A 84 2.42 13.30 -12.08
N SER A 85 3.66 13.58 -11.63
CA SER A 85 4.59 12.54 -11.20
C SER A 85 4.13 11.81 -9.93
N ALA A 86 3.47 12.51 -9.01
CA ALA A 86 2.93 11.94 -7.79
C ALA A 86 1.70 11.06 -8.08
N VAL A 87 0.83 11.49 -8.99
CA VAL A 87 -0.31 10.71 -9.48
C VAL A 87 0.17 9.47 -10.22
N GLN A 88 1.14 9.58 -11.13
CA GLN A 88 1.71 8.40 -11.82
C GLN A 88 2.35 7.40 -10.85
N ARG A 89 3.03 7.87 -9.80
CA ARG A 89 3.55 6.98 -8.76
C ARG A 89 2.43 6.32 -7.96
N LEU A 90 1.37 7.05 -7.62
CA LEU A 90 0.20 6.49 -6.95
C LEU A 90 -0.51 5.45 -7.80
N GLU A 91 -0.68 5.70 -9.10
CA GLU A 91 -1.22 4.73 -10.06
C GLU A 91 -0.32 3.49 -10.17
N GLY A 92 1.00 3.68 -10.20
CA GLY A 92 1.97 2.58 -10.16
C GLY A 92 1.86 1.73 -8.90
N LEU A 93 1.75 2.37 -7.73
CA LEU A 93 1.58 1.66 -6.46
C LEU A 93 0.23 0.95 -6.38
N LEU A 94 -0.84 1.55 -6.91
CA LEU A 94 -2.17 0.97 -6.88
C LEU A 94 -2.25 -0.26 -7.80
N THR A 95 -1.71 -0.16 -9.02
CA THR A 95 -1.61 -1.30 -9.95
C THR A 95 -0.72 -2.42 -9.40
N GLU A 96 0.39 -2.08 -8.73
CA GLU A 96 1.21 -3.07 -8.03
C GLU A 96 0.44 -3.72 -6.86
N ASN A 97 -0.33 -2.94 -6.10
CA ASN A 97 -1.15 -3.47 -5.02
C ASN A 97 -2.24 -4.42 -5.53
N GLU A 98 -2.89 -4.08 -6.65
CA GLU A 98 -3.85 -4.95 -7.33
C GLU A 98 -3.19 -6.25 -7.79
N ARG A 99 -2.02 -6.16 -8.45
CA ARG A 99 -1.26 -7.34 -8.87
C ARG A 99 -0.87 -8.22 -7.69
N LEU A 100 -0.39 -7.62 -6.59
CA LEU A 100 -0.04 -8.36 -5.38
C LEU A 100 -1.26 -9.03 -4.75
N LYS A 101 -2.41 -8.36 -4.69
CA LYS A 101 -3.67 -8.97 -4.23
C LYS A 101 -4.08 -10.15 -5.10
N GLN A 102 -3.93 -10.03 -6.41
CA GLN A 102 -4.24 -11.10 -7.35
C GLN A 102 -3.31 -12.30 -7.16
N GLN A 103 -2.00 -12.06 -6.97
CA GLN A 103 -1.05 -13.12 -6.63
C GLN A 103 -1.37 -13.80 -5.30
N VAL A 104 -1.75 -13.03 -4.28
CA VAL A 104 -2.17 -13.62 -2.99
C VAL A 104 -3.41 -14.48 -3.17
N GLN A 105 -4.38 -14.04 -3.98
CA GLN A 105 -5.58 -14.82 -4.28
C GLN A 105 -5.26 -16.11 -5.04
N ASP A 106 -4.39 -16.04 -6.05
CA ASP A 106 -3.95 -17.21 -6.83
C ASP A 106 -3.19 -18.21 -5.94
N LEU A 107 -2.25 -17.71 -5.14
CA LEU A 107 -1.51 -18.53 -4.18
C LEU A 107 -2.43 -19.19 -3.15
N GLN A 108 -3.44 -18.46 -2.67
CA GLN A 108 -4.41 -19.00 -1.72
C GLN A 108 -5.31 -20.06 -2.37
N ALA A 109 -5.71 -19.86 -3.62
CA ALA A 109 -6.48 -20.84 -4.38
C ALA A 109 -5.66 -22.11 -4.65
N ASP A 110 -4.38 -21.96 -4.97
CA ASP A 110 -3.48 -23.10 -5.16
C ASP A 110 -3.21 -23.83 -3.84
N GLN A 111 -3.04 -23.10 -2.73
CA GLN A 111 -2.92 -23.71 -1.42
C GLN A 111 -4.15 -24.56 -1.07
N SER A 112 -5.36 -24.04 -1.30
CA SER A 112 -6.60 -24.81 -1.08
C SER A 112 -6.64 -26.08 -1.93
N LYS A 113 -6.27 -26.02 -3.21
CA LYS A 113 -6.20 -27.21 -4.07
C LYS A 113 -5.17 -28.21 -3.58
N LEU A 114 -4.02 -27.74 -3.11
CA LEU A 114 -2.98 -28.62 -2.56
C LEU A 114 -3.47 -29.31 -1.29
N GLU A 115 -4.14 -28.59 -0.40
CA GLU A 115 -4.75 -29.15 0.82
C GLU A 115 -5.81 -30.21 0.48
N ASP A 116 -6.69 -29.95 -0.48
CA ASP A 116 -7.68 -30.93 -0.96
C ASP A 116 -7.02 -32.18 -1.54
N ASN A 117 -5.97 -32.01 -2.35
CA ASN A 117 -5.22 -33.14 -2.92
C ASN A 117 -4.52 -33.96 -1.83
N ILE A 118 -3.95 -33.33 -0.81
CA ILE A 118 -3.34 -34.01 0.33
C ILE A 118 -4.41 -34.85 1.06
N SER A 119 -5.58 -34.27 1.35
CA SER A 119 -6.67 -35.01 2.00
C SER A 119 -7.09 -36.23 1.19
N ILE A 120 -7.22 -36.10 -0.14
CA ILE A 120 -7.58 -37.23 -1.01
C ILE A 120 -6.49 -38.32 -0.98
N LEU A 121 -5.21 -37.93 -1.02
CA LEU A 121 -4.09 -38.87 -0.96
C LEU A 121 -3.99 -39.57 0.40
N GLU A 122 -4.26 -38.86 1.49
CA GLU A 122 -4.33 -39.43 2.83
C GLU A 122 -5.46 -40.47 2.92
N ASP A 123 -6.66 -40.15 2.44
CA ASP A 123 -7.79 -41.09 2.40
C ASP A 123 -7.47 -42.33 1.55
N GLN A 124 -6.85 -42.15 0.38
CA GLN A 124 -6.41 -43.26 -0.46
C GLN A 124 -5.36 -44.13 0.25
N THR A 125 -4.44 -43.51 0.99
CA THR A 125 -3.41 -44.23 1.75
C THR A 125 -4.04 -45.06 2.88
N ILE A 126 -5.01 -44.49 3.59
CA ILE A 126 -5.76 -45.20 4.64
C ILE A 126 -6.53 -46.37 4.04
N GLN A 127 -7.24 -46.16 2.92
CA GLN A 127 -7.98 -47.23 2.24
C GLN A 127 -7.06 -48.35 1.76
N LEU A 128 -5.92 -48.02 1.15
CA LEU A 128 -4.94 -49.02 0.73
C LEU A 128 -4.35 -49.78 1.92
N GLN A 129 -4.04 -49.07 3.02
CA GLN A 129 -3.54 -49.69 4.23
C GLN A 129 -4.57 -50.65 4.84
N GLU A 130 -5.85 -50.24 4.90
CA GLU A 130 -6.94 -51.08 5.36
C GLU A 130 -7.11 -52.31 4.46
N GLN A 131 -7.14 -52.13 3.14
CA GLN A 131 -7.22 -53.22 2.18
C GLN A 131 -6.05 -54.20 2.35
N LEU A 132 -4.82 -53.72 2.53
CA LEU A 132 -3.66 -54.58 2.79
C LEU A 132 -3.80 -55.36 4.10
N THR A 133 -4.31 -54.73 5.17
CA THR A 133 -4.55 -55.44 6.43
C THR A 133 -5.63 -56.51 6.30
N GLN A 134 -6.71 -56.24 5.58
CA GLN A 134 -7.77 -57.19 5.30
C GLN A 134 -7.27 -58.37 4.45
N VAL A 135 -6.46 -58.10 3.42
CA VAL A 135 -5.81 -59.13 2.58
C VAL A 135 -4.87 -59.99 3.42
N SER A 136 -4.05 -59.39 4.28
CA SER A 136 -3.14 -60.13 5.18
C SER A 136 -3.93 -61.06 6.11
N GLN A 137 -4.97 -60.54 6.77
CA GLN A 137 -5.82 -61.34 7.66
C GLN A 137 -6.50 -62.47 6.89
N ALA A 138 -7.07 -62.18 5.72
CA ALA A 138 -7.70 -63.19 4.87
C ALA A 138 -6.72 -64.28 4.45
N MET A 139 -5.47 -63.91 4.13
CA MET A 139 -4.39 -64.87 3.85
C MET A 139 -4.03 -65.72 5.06
N ASP A 140 -3.93 -65.15 6.25
CA ASP A 140 -3.64 -65.89 7.48
C ASP A 140 -4.72 -66.94 7.79
N TRP A 141 -6.00 -66.56 7.64
CA TRP A 141 -7.13 -67.49 7.75
C TRP A 141 -7.08 -68.59 6.69
N PHE A 142 -6.80 -68.23 5.44
CA PHE A 142 -6.66 -69.20 4.35
C PHE A 142 -5.57 -70.22 4.62
N TRP A 143 -4.41 -69.80 5.12
CA TRP A 143 -3.33 -70.71 5.48
C TRP A 143 -3.73 -71.70 6.58
N GLN A 144 -4.43 -71.24 7.63
CA GLN A 144 -4.94 -72.11 8.68
C GLN A 144 -5.94 -73.15 8.15
N ILE A 145 -6.84 -72.73 7.26
CA ILE A 145 -7.82 -73.62 6.62
C ILE A 145 -7.12 -74.65 5.74
N ASN A 146 -6.20 -74.22 4.89
CA ASN A 146 -5.47 -75.10 3.98
C ASN A 146 -4.60 -76.11 4.76
N GLU A 147 -3.96 -75.70 5.85
CA GLU A 147 -3.21 -76.59 6.73
C GLU A 147 -4.11 -77.61 7.43
N ALA A 148 -5.26 -77.17 7.96
CA ALA A 148 -6.24 -78.06 8.58
C ALA A 148 -6.80 -79.09 7.59
N TYR A 149 -7.04 -78.67 6.34
CA TYR A 149 -7.50 -79.54 5.27
C TYR A 149 -6.43 -80.55 4.84
N ALA A 150 -5.18 -80.10 4.67
CA ALA A 150 -4.05 -80.98 4.36
C ALA A 150 -3.82 -82.04 5.45
N ARG A 151 -4.14 -81.73 6.70
CA ARG A 151 -4.11 -82.65 7.85
C ARG A 151 -5.37 -83.51 8.00
N GLY A 152 -6.37 -83.37 7.13
CA GLY A 152 -7.62 -84.12 7.16
C GLY A 152 -8.58 -83.75 8.31
N ARG A 153 -8.39 -82.61 8.98
CA ARG A 153 -9.24 -82.16 10.10
C ARG A 153 -10.48 -81.42 9.59
N ASN A 154 -11.41 -82.16 9.00
CA ASN A 154 -12.59 -81.60 8.34
C ASN A 154 -13.53 -80.82 9.27
N ALA A 155 -13.67 -81.22 10.55
CA ALA A 155 -14.50 -80.51 11.51
C ALA A 155 -13.95 -79.10 11.82
N LEU A 156 -12.64 -79.03 12.10
CA LEU A 156 -11.93 -77.77 12.35
C LEU A 156 -11.99 -76.86 11.10
N CYS A 157 -11.85 -77.43 9.90
CA CYS A 157 -12.01 -76.66 8.66
C CYS A 157 -13.41 -76.03 8.51
N LYS A 158 -14.48 -76.76 8.86
CA LYS A 158 -15.85 -76.21 8.82
C LYS A 158 -16.00 -75.00 9.73
N GLU A 159 -15.46 -75.09 10.95
CA GLU A 159 -15.48 -73.99 11.92
C GLU A 159 -14.70 -72.77 11.41
N LEU A 160 -13.47 -72.97 10.91
CA LEU A 160 -12.65 -71.89 10.36
C LEU A 160 -13.27 -71.23 9.11
N ILE A 161 -13.88 -72.02 8.23
CA ILE A 161 -14.59 -71.49 7.05
C ILE A 161 -15.76 -70.63 7.50
N THR A 162 -16.55 -71.11 8.47
CA THR A 162 -17.71 -70.36 9.00
C THR A 162 -17.27 -69.07 9.67
N SER A 163 -16.17 -69.07 10.44
CA SER A 163 -15.66 -67.85 11.07
C SER A 163 -15.11 -66.86 10.06
N MET A 164 -14.47 -67.33 8.99
CA MET A 164 -13.93 -66.49 7.93
C MET A 164 -15.04 -65.86 7.08
N GLU A 165 -16.12 -66.59 6.79
CA GLU A 165 -17.32 -66.06 6.11
C GLU A 165 -18.05 -65.05 7.00
N ALA A 166 -18.19 -65.32 8.30
CA ALA A 166 -18.79 -64.39 9.25
C ALA A 166 -18.00 -63.06 9.36
N ALA A 167 -16.68 -63.12 9.17
CA ALA A 167 -15.80 -61.94 9.13
C ALA A 167 -15.77 -61.23 7.76
N GLY A 168 -16.41 -61.78 6.72
CA GLY A 168 -16.39 -61.19 5.37
C GLY A 168 -15.03 -61.23 4.65
N LEU A 169 -14.04 -61.94 5.20
CA LEU A 169 -12.65 -61.91 4.71
C LEU A 169 -12.45 -62.70 3.41
N GLN A 170 -13.43 -63.50 2.99
CA GLN A 170 -13.39 -64.28 1.75
C GLN A 170 -13.15 -63.41 0.51
N GLU A 171 -13.73 -62.20 0.47
CA GLU A 171 -13.68 -61.34 -0.72
C GLU A 171 -12.31 -60.67 -0.90
N HIS A 172 -11.53 -60.58 0.19
CA HIS A 172 -10.20 -59.96 0.22
C HIS A 172 -9.07 -60.94 -0.12
N LEU A 173 -9.39 -62.20 -0.42
CA LEU A 173 -8.40 -63.17 -0.89
C LEU A 173 -7.91 -62.82 -2.30
N PRO A 174 -6.59 -62.89 -2.55
CA PRO A 174 -6.04 -62.72 -3.89
C PRO A 174 -6.63 -63.72 -4.88
N ARG A 175 -7.14 -63.20 -6.01
CA ARG A 175 -7.70 -63.98 -7.13
C ARG A 175 -6.69 -64.26 -8.23
N GLU A 176 -5.56 -63.57 -8.21
CA GLU A 176 -4.50 -63.74 -9.20
C GLU A 176 -3.40 -64.63 -8.65
N ASN A 177 -2.82 -65.44 -9.52
CA ASN A 177 -1.59 -66.16 -9.23
C ASN A 177 -0.40 -65.38 -9.82
N THR A 178 0.45 -64.86 -8.94
CA THR A 178 1.62 -64.07 -9.33
C THR A 178 2.85 -64.93 -9.68
N THR A 179 2.77 -66.25 -9.50
CA THR A 179 3.93 -67.15 -9.64
C THR A 179 4.04 -67.88 -10.97
N ASP A 180 3.13 -67.63 -11.93
CA ASP A 180 3.09 -68.28 -13.27
C ASP A 180 3.21 -69.82 -13.22
N THR A 181 2.92 -70.39 -12.06
CA THR A 181 2.71 -71.82 -11.88
C THR A 181 1.23 -72.02 -12.11
N ASP A 182 0.83 -72.98 -12.94
CA ASP A 182 -0.57 -73.32 -13.29
C ASP A 182 -1.35 -73.87 -12.08
N ARG A 183 -1.35 -73.11 -11.00
CA ARG A 183 -1.82 -73.43 -9.66
C ARG A 183 -2.98 -72.50 -9.33
N PHE A 184 -3.94 -73.02 -8.58
CA PHE A 184 -5.08 -72.24 -8.12
C PHE A 184 -4.63 -70.99 -7.37
N SER A 185 -5.32 -69.87 -7.60
CA SER A 185 -5.18 -68.69 -6.75
C SER A 185 -5.61 -69.01 -5.31
N PRO A 186 -5.15 -68.26 -4.30
CA PRO A 186 -5.61 -68.45 -2.91
C PRO A 186 -7.13 -68.47 -2.79
N TYR A 187 -7.83 -67.60 -3.52
CA TYR A 187 -9.29 -67.57 -3.58
C TYR A 187 -9.88 -68.86 -4.18
N ASP A 188 -9.40 -69.30 -5.35
CA ASP A 188 -9.94 -70.49 -6.02
C ASP A 188 -9.70 -71.76 -5.19
N ARG A 189 -8.53 -71.83 -4.55
CA ARG A 189 -8.20 -72.95 -3.66
C ARG A 189 -9.10 -72.98 -2.43
N TYR A 190 -9.42 -71.82 -1.86
CA TYR A 190 -10.36 -71.73 -0.75
C TYR A 190 -11.75 -72.25 -1.16
N MET A 191 -12.25 -71.83 -2.32
CA MET A 191 -13.55 -72.27 -2.85
C MET A 191 -13.59 -73.79 -3.09
N GLU A 192 -12.51 -74.37 -3.62
CA GLU A 192 -12.40 -75.82 -3.80
C GLU A 192 -12.49 -76.59 -2.47
N ILE A 193 -11.78 -76.12 -1.45
CA ILE A 193 -11.80 -76.74 -0.11
C ILE A 193 -13.19 -76.62 0.51
N ARG A 194 -13.79 -75.43 0.41
CA ARG A 194 -15.15 -75.14 0.89
C ARG A 194 -16.17 -76.08 0.26
N ASP A 195 -16.19 -76.21 -1.06
CA ASP A 195 -17.14 -77.05 -1.79
C ASP A 195 -16.99 -78.55 -1.46
N LYS A 196 -15.78 -79.00 -1.12
CA LYS A 196 -15.52 -80.39 -0.72
C LYS A 196 -15.96 -80.71 0.70
N ILE A 197 -15.96 -79.71 1.58
CA ILE A 197 -16.22 -79.87 3.01
C ILE A 197 -17.69 -79.62 3.37
N ILE A 198 -18.33 -78.66 2.70
CA ILE A 198 -19.72 -78.22 2.99
C ILE A 198 -20.78 -79.06 2.23
N LYS A 199 -20.36 -79.93 1.30
CA LYS A 199 -21.21 -81.00 0.74
C LYS A 199 -21.72 -81.96 1.81
#